data_AF-A0A2P7NR72-F1
#
_entry.id   AF-A0A2P7NR72-F1
#
_cell.length_a   1.000
_cell.length_b   1.000
_cell.length_c   1.000
_cell.angle_alpha   90.00
_cell.angle_beta   90.00
_cell.angle_gamma   90.00
#
_symmetry.space_group_name_H-M   'P 1'
#
loop_
_entity.id
_entity.type
_entity.pdbx_description
1 polymer ?
#
loop_
_entity_poly.entity_id
_entity_poly.type
_entity_poly.pdbx_seq_one_letter_code
_entity_poly.pdbx_strand_id
1 'polypeptide(L)'
;MFAFEKLINKLEALTNSANTSCNEFTNLLISLGFQIENCGSAGHKIARHPAVSLIEYPNYNCGHNKGEAVKRPYIKKLYKFVKQHENSIKEYLNEI
;
A
#
# COMPACT_ATOMS: atom_id res chain seq x y z
N MET A 1 -13.40 -9.25 -11.97
CA MET A 1 -14.07 -8.12 -11.30
C MET A 1 -14.20 -8.27 -9.77
N PHE A 2 -13.48 -9.19 -9.11
CA PHE A 2 -13.57 -9.39 -7.64
C PHE A 2 -12.23 -9.22 -6.90
N ALA A 3 -11.10 -9.13 -7.61
CA ALA A 3 -9.80 -9.16 -6.97
C ALA A 3 -9.47 -7.79 -6.37
N PHE A 4 -9.71 -6.70 -7.10
CA PHE A 4 -9.52 -5.34 -6.58
C PHE A 4 -10.38 -5.08 -5.34
N GLU A 5 -11.67 -5.40 -5.39
CA GLU A 5 -12.59 -5.19 -4.25
C GLU A 5 -12.13 -5.94 -3.00
N LYS A 6 -11.68 -7.20 -3.16
CA LYS A 6 -11.13 -7.98 -2.06
C LYS A 6 -9.87 -7.34 -1.48
N LEU A 7 -8.98 -6.81 -2.33
CA LEU A 7 -7.74 -6.18 -1.91
C LEU A 7 -7.98 -4.84 -1.21
N ILE A 8 -8.87 -3.99 -1.74
CA ILE A 8 -9.19 -2.69 -1.12
C ILE A 8 -9.93 -2.86 0.21
N ASN A 9 -10.85 -3.83 0.31
CA ASN A 9 -11.53 -4.15 1.57
C ASN A 9 -10.54 -4.67 2.62
N LYS A 10 -9.55 -5.47 2.19
CA LYS A 10 -8.47 -5.89 3.09
C LYS A 10 -7.64 -4.69 3.54
N LEU A 11 -7.29 -3.78 2.64
CA LEU A 11 -6.53 -2.57 2.96
C LEU A 11 -7.29 -1.66 3.94
N GLU A 12 -8.60 -1.52 3.74
CA GLU A 12 -9.50 -0.80 4.64
C GLU A 12 -9.51 -1.43 6.03
N ALA A 13 -9.65 -2.75 6.14
CA ALA A 13 -9.62 -3.45 7.43
C ALA A 13 -8.32 -3.20 8.20
N LEU A 14 -7.17 -3.15 7.50
CA LEU A 14 -5.88 -2.85 8.10
C LEU A 14 -5.80 -1.41 8.68
N THR A 15 -6.65 -0.48 8.24
CA THR A 15 -6.68 0.89 8.82
C THR A 15 -7.14 0.92 10.27
N ASN A 16 -7.86 -0.13 10.71
CA ASN A 16 -8.35 -0.31 12.07
C ASN A 16 -7.48 -1.27 12.90
N SER A 17 -6.61 -2.05 12.25
CA SER A 17 -5.70 -2.99 12.92
C SER A 17 -4.63 -2.26 13.75
N ALA A 18 -4.29 -2.81 14.92
CA ALA A 18 -3.21 -2.28 15.77
C ALA A 18 -1.82 -2.84 15.40
N ASN A 19 -1.78 -4.02 14.79
CA ASN A 19 -0.57 -4.86 14.71
C ASN A 19 -0.28 -5.32 13.27
N THR A 20 -0.63 -4.52 12.27
CA THR A 20 -0.40 -4.87 10.86
C THR A 20 1.09 -5.06 10.60
N SER A 21 1.50 -6.28 10.25
CA SER A 21 2.90 -6.55 9.94
C SER A 21 3.35 -5.83 8.66
N CYS A 22 4.61 -5.42 8.60
CA CYS A 22 5.20 -4.87 7.38
C CYS A 22 5.07 -5.80 6.18
N ASN A 23 5.30 -7.10 6.36
CA ASN A 23 5.22 -8.06 5.27
C ASN A 23 3.79 -8.19 4.74
N GLU A 24 2.79 -8.28 5.62
CA GLU A 24 1.39 -8.34 5.19
C GLU A 24 1.01 -7.08 4.41
N PHE A 25 1.38 -5.91 4.92
CA PHE A 25 1.08 -4.64 4.27
C PHE A 25 1.77 -4.50 2.92
N THR A 26 3.07 -4.83 2.86
CA THR A 26 3.88 -4.78 1.63
C THR A 26 3.30 -5.71 0.57
N ASN A 27 2.99 -6.95 0.93
CA ASN A 27 2.41 -7.92 0.00
C ASN A 27 1.04 -7.46 -0.51
N LEU A 28 0.22 -6.86 0.34
CA LEU A 28 -1.07 -6.31 -0.08
C LEU A 28 -0.91 -5.19 -1.11
N LEU A 29 0.05 -4.28 -0.90
CA LEU A 29 0.36 -3.22 -1.86
C LEU A 29 0.87 -3.78 -3.20
N ILE A 30 1.75 -4.79 -3.15
CA ILE A 30 2.24 -5.45 -4.37
C ILE A 30 1.08 -6.09 -5.15
N SER A 31 0.15 -6.75 -4.47
CA SER A 31 -1.05 -7.32 -5.09
C SER A 31 -1.97 -6.25 -5.69
N LEU A 32 -1.96 -5.03 -5.16
CA LEU A 32 -2.65 -3.87 -5.71
C LEU A 32 -1.89 -3.22 -6.89
N GLY A 33 -0.77 -3.78 -7.34
CA GLY A 33 0.02 -3.28 -8.46
C GLY A 33 1.12 -2.29 -8.08
N PHE A 34 1.38 -2.07 -6.79
CA PHE A 34 2.47 -1.19 -6.37
C PHE A 34 3.84 -1.85 -6.51
N GLN A 35 4.81 -1.03 -6.94
CA GLN A 35 6.22 -1.28 -6.85
C GLN A 35 6.75 -0.69 -5.54
N ILE A 36 7.44 -1.51 -4.74
CA ILE A 36 7.95 -1.13 -3.44
C ILE A 36 9.47 -0.98 -3.51
N GLU A 37 9.95 0.23 -3.23
CA GLU A 37 11.38 0.53 -3.19
C GLU A 37 11.83 0.77 -1.75
N ASN A 38 12.97 0.19 -1.38
CA ASN A 38 13.61 0.49 -0.10
C ASN A 38 14.42 1.78 -0.25
N CYS A 39 14.11 2.78 0.55
CA CYS A 39 14.78 4.08 0.47
C CYS A 39 15.48 4.38 1.79
N GLY A 40 16.81 4.33 1.77
CA GLY A 40 17.66 4.63 2.92
C GLY A 40 17.77 3.51 3.94
N SER A 41 18.45 3.82 5.04
CA SER A 41 18.60 2.95 6.21
C SER A 41 17.41 3.08 7.15
N ALA A 42 17.02 1.99 7.81
CA ALA A 42 15.99 1.92 8.85
C ALA A 42 14.51 1.75 8.40
N GLY A 43 14.27 0.87 7.43
CA GLY A 43 12.91 0.31 7.18
C GLY A 43 11.96 1.19 6.37
N HIS A 44 12.44 2.32 5.85
CA HIS A 44 11.69 3.22 4.98
C HIS A 44 11.48 2.64 3.58
N LYS A 45 10.25 2.76 3.08
CA LYS A 45 9.81 2.26 1.78
C LYS A 45 8.99 3.31 1.04
N ILE A 46 9.14 3.35 -0.28
CA ILE A 46 8.28 4.14 -1.18
C ILE A 46 7.39 3.16 -1.95
N ALA A 47 6.10 3.47 -2.03
CA ALA A 47 5.12 2.74 -2.81
C ALA A 47 4.78 3.52 -4.07
N ARG A 48 5.26 3.04 -5.22
CA ARG A 48 4.98 3.61 -6.55
C ARG A 48 3.92 2.78 -7.24
N HIS A 49 3.00 3.40 -7.97
CA HIS A 49 2.03 2.68 -8.79
C HIS A 49 2.20 3.10 -10.26
N PRO A 50 2.48 2.17 -11.21
CA PRO A 50 2.75 2.53 -12.60
C PRO A 50 1.60 3.29 -13.29
N ALA A 51 0.37 2.99 -12.91
CA ALA A 51 -0.83 3.68 -13.43
C ALA A 51 -1.03 5.11 -12.89
N VAL A 52 -0.19 5.56 -11.94
CA VAL A 52 -0.35 6.84 -11.27
C VAL A 52 0.99 7.59 -11.35
N SER A 53 1.04 8.59 -12.23
CA SER A 53 2.20 9.47 -12.36
C SER A 53 2.08 10.62 -11.37
N LEU A 54 2.98 10.68 -10.39
CA LEU A 54 3.01 11.74 -9.38
C LEU A 54 4.42 12.28 -9.19
N ILE A 55 4.48 13.54 -8.78
CA ILE A 55 5.71 14.21 -8.38
C ILE A 55 6.24 13.61 -7.07
N GLU A 56 5.35 13.20 -6.16
CA GLU A 56 5.68 12.54 -4.90
C GLU A 56 4.81 11.30 -4.66
N TYR A 57 5.46 10.19 -4.34
CA TYR A 57 4.81 8.92 -4.04
C TYR A 57 4.65 8.69 -2.52
N PRO A 58 3.59 7.99 -2.09
CA PRO A 58 3.41 7.65 -0.68
C PRO A 58 4.57 6.79 -0.16
N ASN A 59 5.14 7.20 0.97
CA ASN A 59 6.11 6.43 1.72
C ASN A 59 5.46 5.78 2.95
N TYR A 60 6.10 4.73 3.46
CA TYR A 60 5.77 4.12 4.74
C TYR A 60 7.05 3.58 5.38
N ASN A 61 7.02 3.40 6.70
CA ASN A 61 8.13 2.81 7.44
C ASN A 61 7.66 1.52 8.12
N CYS A 62 8.44 0.47 7.94
CA CYS A 62 8.25 -0.85 8.51
C CYS A 62 8.88 -1.03 9.90
N GLY A 63 9.34 0.06 10.51
CA GLY A 63 10.06 0.02 11.77
C GLY A 63 11.54 -0.30 11.62
N HIS A 64 12.27 -0.18 12.72
CA HIS A 64 13.71 -0.46 12.75
C HIS A 64 14.00 -1.92 13.08
N ASN A 65 13.14 -2.56 13.86
CA ASN A 65 13.27 -3.96 14.24
C ASN A 65 12.48 -4.89 13.31
N LYS A 66 12.99 -6.10 13.14
CA LYS A 66 12.34 -7.16 12.36
C LYS A 66 10.98 -7.49 12.99
N GLY A 67 9.91 -7.40 12.19
CA GLY A 67 8.55 -7.74 12.62
C GLY A 67 7.76 -6.57 13.23
N GLU A 68 8.30 -5.34 13.20
CA GLU A 68 7.54 -4.17 13.62
C GLU A 68 6.28 -3.94 12.76
N ALA A 69 5.24 -3.48 13.44
CA ALA A 69 3.98 -3.16 12.80
C ALA A 69 4.07 -1.82 12.05
N VAL A 70 3.44 -1.76 10.89
CA VAL A 70 3.30 -0.50 10.14
C VAL A 70 2.40 0.44 10.91
N LYS A 71 2.86 1.67 11.14
CA LYS A 71 2.05 2.67 11.83
C LYS A 71 0.78 2.96 11.03
N ARG A 72 -0.37 2.96 11.72
CA ARG A 72 -1.70 3.24 11.15
C ARG A 72 -1.79 4.45 10.22
N PRO A 73 -1.12 5.60 10.48
CA PRO A 73 -1.17 6.74 9.57
C PRO A 73 -0.71 6.41 8.14
N TYR A 74 0.31 5.55 7.99
CA TYR A 74 0.77 5.13 6.67
C TYR A 74 -0.26 4.28 5.93
N ILE A 75 -0.90 3.35 6.65
CA ILE A 75 -1.96 2.50 6.11
C ILE A 75 -3.13 3.37 5.63
N LYS A 76 -3.57 4.34 6.45
CA LYS A 76 -4.64 5.28 6.09
C LYS A 76 -4.28 6.15 4.89
N LYS A 77 -3.03 6.63 4.81
CA LYS A 77 -2.54 7.42 3.67
C LYS A 77 -2.62 6.61 2.37
N LEU A 78 -2.15 5.36 2.40
CA LEU A 78 -2.17 4.48 1.23
C LEU A 78 -3.59 4.01 0.86
N TYR A 79 -4.46 3.75 1.84
CA TYR A 79 -5.87 3.48 1.57
C TYR A 79 -6.53 4.65 0.82
N LYS A 80 -6.35 5.88 1.30
CA LYS A 80 -6.87 7.08 0.64
C LYS A 80 -6.32 7.25 -0.77
N PHE A 81 -5.03 6.99 -0.97
CA PHE A 81 -4.41 7.01 -2.29
C PHE A 81 -5.09 6.04 -3.25
N VAL A 82 -5.29 4.78 -2.83
CA VAL A 82 -5.91 3.75 -3.69
C VAL A 82 -7.35 4.12 -4.02
N LYS A 83 -8.11 4.65 -3.06
CA LYS A 83 -9.48 5.15 -3.31
C LYS A 83 -9.52 6.33 -4.27
N GLN A 84 -8.57 7.26 -4.15
CA GLN A 84 -8.50 8.43 -5.03
C GLN A 84 -8.17 8.04 -6.48
N HIS A 85 -7.36 7.00 -6.68
CA HIS A 85 -6.91 6.53 -8.00
C HIS A 85 -7.55 5.20 -8.41
N GLU A 86 -8.73 4.88 -7.86
CA GLU A 86 -9.37 3.57 -7.98
C GLU A 86 -9.54 3.13 -9.44
N ASN A 87 -10.05 4.00 -10.30
CA ASN A 87 -10.26 3.68 -11.72
C ASN A 87 -8.95 3.34 -12.43
N SER A 88 -7.91 4.17 -12.30
CA SER A 88 -6.61 3.93 -12.94
C SER A 88 -5.94 2.64 -12.43
N ILE A 89 -6.11 2.31 -11.15
CA ILE A 89 -5.60 1.06 -10.59
C ILE A 89 -6.39 -0.14 -11.12
N LYS A 90 -7.73 -0.05 -11.19
CA LYS A 90 -8.57 -1.10 -11.79
C LYS A 90 -8.24 -1.34 -13.27
N GLU A 91 -8.04 -0.29 -14.05
CA GLU A 91 -7.60 -0.37 -15.46
C GLU A 91 -6.27 -1.12 -15.57
N TYR A 92 -5.29 -0.75 -14.75
CA TYR A 92 -3.98 -1.39 -14.74
C TYR A 92 -4.03 -2.87 -14.37
N LEU A 93 -4.93 -3.25 -13.47
CA LEU A 93 -5.13 -4.65 -13.09
C LEU A 93 -5.98 -5.44 -14.12
N ASN A 94 -6.42 -4.81 -15.22
CA ASN A 94 -7.36 -5.35 -16.19
C ASN A 94 -8.68 -5.82 -15.53
N GLU A 95 -9.17 -5.07 -14.54
CA GLU A 95 -10.40 -5.36 -13.80
C GLU A 95 -11.58 -4.46 -14.16
N ILE A 96 -11.52 -3.80 -15.33
CA ILE A 96 -12.63 -3.04 -15.92
C ILE A 96 -13.43 -3.89 -16.89
#